data_AF-A0A659UJX3-F1
#
_entry.id   AF-A0A659UJX3-F1
#
_cell.length_a   1.000
_cell.length_b   1.000
_cell.length_c   1.000
_cell.angle_alpha   90.00
_cell.angle_beta   90.00
_cell.angle_gamma   90.00
#
_symmetry.space_group_name_H-M   'P 1'
#
loop_
_entity.id
_entity.type
_entity.pdbx_description
1 polymer ?
#
loop_
_entity_poly.entity_id
_entity_poly.type
_entity_poly.pdbx_seq_one_letter_code
_entity_poly.pdbx_strand_id
1 'polypeptide(L)'
;RTLVRGGHGSTAEARRVSRMPAAHPEGYIEALANFYRDAADIIRAHRSGGVVDPARAAQVPDVVDGARGVKFVAAAVESNAASGAWTAARFGG
;
A
#
# COMPACT_ATOMS: atom_id res chain seq x y z
N ARG A 1 18.29 -15.54 -10.50
CA ARG A 1 18.85 -14.22 -10.11
C ARG A 1 18.46 -13.97 -8.66
N THR A 2 19.41 -13.62 -7.79
CA THR A 2 19.14 -13.23 -6.40
C THR A 2 18.88 -11.73 -6.32
N LEU A 3 17.88 -11.32 -5.56
CA LEU A 3 17.57 -9.92 -5.29
C LEU A 3 17.84 -9.64 -3.80
N VAL A 4 18.66 -8.64 -3.52
CA VAL A 4 18.99 -8.22 -2.15
C VAL A 4 18.38 -6.84 -1.89
N ARG A 5 17.60 -6.71 -0.81
CA ARG A 5 17.06 -5.42 -0.34
C ARG A 5 18.21 -4.42 -0.16
N GLY A 6 18.06 -3.21 -0.69
CA GLY A 6 19.09 -2.16 -0.61
C GLY A 6 20.44 -2.56 -1.23
N GLY A 7 20.51 -3.63 -2.03
CA GLY A 7 21.78 -4.21 -2.47
C GLY A 7 21.74 -4.77 -3.89
N HIS A 8 22.57 -5.79 -4.13
CA HIS A 8 22.78 -6.37 -5.45
C HIS A 8 21.47 -6.81 -6.10
N GLY A 9 21.30 -6.44 -7.37
CA GLY A 9 20.13 -6.80 -8.16
C GLY A 9 18.86 -6.01 -7.83
N SER A 10 18.86 -5.13 -6.83
CA SER A 10 17.67 -4.33 -6.46
C SER A 10 17.21 -3.40 -7.58
N THR A 11 15.90 -3.31 -7.80
CA THR A 11 15.28 -2.41 -8.79
C THR A 11 15.32 -0.95 -8.30
N ALA A 12 15.03 -0.01 -9.20
CA ALA A 12 14.94 1.41 -8.82
C ALA A 12 13.86 1.65 -7.77
N GLU A 13 12.69 1.02 -7.92
CA GLU A 13 11.58 1.15 -6.97
C GLU A 13 11.91 0.52 -5.60
N ALA A 14 12.57 -0.64 -5.58
CA ALA A 14 13.01 -1.25 -4.32
C ALA A 14 14.09 -0.40 -3.61
N ARG A 15 14.99 0.26 -4.36
CA ARG A 15 15.97 1.20 -3.80
C ARG A 15 15.31 2.47 -3.25
N ARG A 16 14.26 2.99 -3.90
CA ARG A 16 13.53 4.18 -3.42
C ARG A 16 12.97 4.01 -2.01
N VAL A 17 12.46 2.83 -1.70
CA VAL A 17 11.82 2.52 -0.41
C VAL A 17 12.80 1.94 0.61
N SER A 18 14.06 1.71 0.24
CA SER A 18 15.11 1.27 1.17
C SER A 18 15.90 2.49 1.63
N ARG A 19 16.15 2.61 2.93
CA ARG A 19 16.92 3.68 3.56
C ARG A 19 18.30 3.22 4.00
N MET A 20 18.43 1.95 4.36
CA MET A 20 19.64 1.33 4.82
C MET A 20 20.28 0.48 3.72
N PRO A 21 21.62 0.37 3.70
CA PRO A 21 22.31 -0.55 2.80
C PRO A 21 21.98 -2.00 3.16
N ALA A 22 22.28 -2.92 2.24
CA ALA A 22 22.10 -4.34 2.46
C ALA A 22 22.66 -4.82 3.81
N ALA A 23 22.02 -5.85 4.37
CA ALA A 23 22.28 -6.44 5.70
C ALA A 23 21.89 -5.58 6.92
N HIS A 24 21.43 -4.35 6.74
CA HIS A 24 20.89 -3.54 7.83
C HIS A 24 19.36 -3.70 7.87
N PRO A 25 18.80 -4.15 8.99
CA PRO A 25 17.38 -4.45 9.06
C PRO A 25 16.55 -3.17 8.96
N GLU A 26 15.46 -3.29 8.21
CA GLU A 26 14.34 -2.37 8.19
C GLU A 26 13.09 -3.16 8.45
N GLY A 27 12.04 -2.51 8.91
CA GLY A 27 10.78 -3.16 9.18
C GLY A 27 9.63 -2.19 9.18
N TYR A 28 8.78 -2.34 10.19
CA TYR A 28 7.50 -1.66 10.26
C TYR A 28 7.62 -0.14 10.22
N ILE A 29 8.61 0.44 10.90
CA ILE A 29 8.79 1.90 10.98
C ILE A 29 9.19 2.45 9.61
N GLU A 30 10.11 1.83 8.89
CA GLU A 30 10.53 2.26 7.57
C GLU A 30 9.39 2.10 6.55
N ALA A 31 8.61 1.02 6.65
CA ALA A 31 7.42 0.83 5.82
C ALA A 31 6.39 1.95 6.03
N LEU A 32 6.11 2.30 7.30
CA LEU A 32 5.19 3.38 7.62
C LEU A 32 5.74 4.75 7.17
N ALA A 33 7.04 4.99 7.35
CA ALA A 33 7.71 6.19 6.88
C ALA A 33 7.67 6.33 5.35
N ASN A 34 7.75 5.22 4.62
CA ASN A 34 7.59 5.21 3.17
C ASN A 34 6.16 5.58 2.77
N PHE A 35 5.16 4.99 3.42
CA PHE A 35 3.75 5.32 3.19
C PHE A 35 3.46 6.81 3.42
N TYR A 36 3.89 7.37 4.55
CA TYR A 36 3.66 8.79 4.86
C TYR A 36 4.40 9.74 3.91
N ARG A 37 5.61 9.38 3.49
CA ARG A 37 6.35 10.20 2.50
C ARG A 37 5.60 10.23 1.18
N ASP A 38 5.20 9.06 0.66
CA ASP A 38 4.51 8.96 -0.62
C ASP A 38 3.15 9.70 -0.55
N ALA A 39 2.43 9.63 0.58
CA ALA A 39 1.21 10.41 0.82
C ALA A 39 1.48 11.94 0.87
N ALA A 40 2.54 12.37 1.55
CA ALA A 40 2.91 13.79 1.63
C ALA A 40 3.25 14.38 0.25
N ASP A 41 3.91 13.61 -0.61
CA ASP A 41 4.24 14.04 -1.97
C ASP A 41 2.97 14.23 -2.82
N ILE A 42 1.99 13.32 -2.70
CA ILE A 42 0.67 13.46 -3.35
C ILE A 42 -0.05 14.72 -2.88
N ILE A 43 -0.04 14.99 -1.57
CA ILE A 43 -0.67 16.18 -0.98
C ILE A 43 0.00 17.46 -1.49
N ARG A 44 1.33 17.51 -1.53
CA ARG A 44 2.09 18.66 -2.02
C ARG A 44 1.80 18.95 -3.49
N ALA A 45 1.79 17.91 -4.33
CA ALA A 45 1.47 18.03 -5.75
C ALA A 45 0.06 18.59 -5.96
N HIS A 46 -0.95 18.08 -5.24
CA HIS A 46 -2.30 18.65 -5.28
C HIS A 46 -2.34 20.12 -4.87
N ARG A 47 -1.68 20.48 -3.76
CA ARG A 47 -1.70 21.85 -3.24
C ARG A 47 -1.02 22.87 -4.16
N SER A 48 0.00 22.45 -4.92
CA SER A 48 0.68 23.31 -5.88
C SER A 48 0.04 23.33 -7.27
N GLY A 49 -1.06 22.58 -7.48
CA GLY A 49 -1.63 22.37 -8.82
C GLY A 49 -0.73 21.54 -9.74
N GLY A 50 0.25 20.83 -9.19
CA GLY A 50 1.14 19.94 -9.92
C GLY A 50 0.50 18.60 -10.26
N VAL A 51 1.14 17.87 -11.17
CA VAL A 51 0.71 16.52 -11.57
C VAL A 51 1.17 15.51 -10.52
N VAL A 52 0.24 14.66 -10.06
CA VAL A 52 0.58 13.50 -9.24
C VAL A 52 1.05 12.37 -10.14
N ASP A 53 2.25 11.83 -9.87
CA ASP A 53 2.73 10.64 -10.55
C ASP A 53 1.79 9.45 -10.23
N PRO A 54 1.13 8.84 -11.24
CA PRO A 54 0.23 7.71 -11.02
C PRO A 54 0.91 6.51 -10.35
N ALA A 55 2.21 6.29 -10.62
CA ALA A 55 2.96 5.22 -10.00
C ALA A 55 3.16 5.46 -8.50
N ARG A 56 3.21 6.72 -8.05
CA ARG A 56 3.29 7.12 -6.64
C ARG A 56 1.91 7.07 -5.98
N ALA A 57 0.87 7.55 -6.67
CA ALA A 57 -0.50 7.44 -6.21
C ALA A 57 -0.89 5.99 -5.91
N ALA A 58 -0.50 5.06 -6.78
CA ALA A 58 -0.77 3.63 -6.60
C ALA A 58 -0.09 2.99 -5.36
N GLN A 59 0.86 3.65 -4.70
CA GLN A 59 1.50 3.14 -3.47
C GLN A 59 0.77 3.55 -2.19
N VAL A 60 -0.18 4.47 -2.28
CA VAL A 60 -0.93 5.00 -1.15
C VAL A 60 -2.40 4.58 -1.31
N PRO A 61 -2.91 3.68 -0.46
CA PRO A 61 -4.32 3.30 -0.47
C PRO A 61 -5.27 4.49 -0.53
N ASP A 62 -6.29 4.38 -1.37
CA ASP A 62 -7.32 5.41 -1.51
C ASP A 62 -8.60 5.06 -0.73
N VAL A 63 -9.64 5.88 -0.92
CA VAL A 63 -10.94 5.67 -0.28
C VAL A 63 -11.64 4.39 -0.75
N VAL A 64 -11.41 3.94 -1.98
CA VAL A 64 -11.99 2.72 -2.54
C VAL A 64 -11.34 1.50 -1.90
N ASP A 65 -10.02 1.52 -1.67
CA ASP A 65 -9.33 0.48 -0.92
C ASP A 65 -9.86 0.36 0.52
N GLY A 66 -10.10 1.49 1.18
CA GLY A 66 -10.75 1.52 2.49
C GLY A 66 -12.15 0.91 2.47
N ALA A 67 -12.97 1.27 1.48
CA ALA A 67 -14.33 0.77 1.35
C ALA A 67 -14.39 -0.74 1.00
N ARG A 68 -13.41 -1.26 0.23
CA ARG A 68 -13.22 -2.71 0.03
C ARG A 68 -12.97 -3.42 1.35
N GLY A 69 -12.12 -2.86 2.21
CA GLY A 69 -11.86 -3.39 3.55
C GLY A 69 -13.13 -3.48 4.41
N VAL A 70 -13.91 -2.40 4.45
CA VAL A 70 -15.19 -2.37 5.17
C VAL A 70 -16.17 -3.42 4.63
N LYS A 71 -16.32 -3.53 3.30
CA LYS A 71 -17.20 -4.54 2.69
C LYS A 71 -16.74 -5.96 2.98
N PHE A 72 -15.43 -6.22 2.98
CA PHE A 72 -14.89 -7.51 3.35
C PHE A 72 -15.25 -7.88 4.80
N VAL A 73 -15.06 -6.97 5.75
CA VAL A 73 -15.44 -7.19 7.15
C VAL A 73 -16.95 -7.47 7.27
N ALA A 74 -17.78 -6.68 6.60
CA ALA A 74 -19.23 -6.88 6.61
C ALA A 74 -19.64 -8.26 6.06
N ALA A 75 -19.04 -8.70 4.95
CA ALA A 75 -19.30 -10.01 4.36
C ALA A 75 -18.84 -11.17 5.26
N ALA A 76 -17.73 -11.00 5.99
CA ALA A 76 -17.27 -11.99 6.97
C ALA A 76 -18.26 -12.13 8.13
N VAL A 77 -18.82 -11.01 8.63
CA VAL A 77 -19.85 -11.02 9.67
C VAL A 77 -21.14 -11.68 9.19
N GLU A 78 -21.58 -11.37 7.97
CA GLU A 78 -22.75 -11.99 7.33
C GLU A 78 -22.57 -13.50 7.14
N SER A 79 -21.40 -13.92 6.65
CA SER A 79 -21.06 -15.34 6.52
C SER A 79 -21.13 -16.07 7.85
N ASN A 80 -20.57 -15.49 8.91
CA ASN A 80 -20.64 -16.07 10.25
C ASN A 80 -22.09 -16.22 10.76
N ALA A 81 -22.95 -15.22 10.54
CA ALA A 81 -24.37 -15.30 10.88
C ALA A 81 -25.11 -16.38 10.09
N ALA A 82 -24.67 -16.66 8.86
CA ALA A 82 -25.17 -17.73 8.01
C ALA A 82 -24.39 -19.06 8.17
N SER A 83 -23.83 -19.32 9.36
CA SER A 83 -23.10 -20.56 9.68
C SER A 83 -21.94 -20.89 8.72
N GLY A 84 -21.25 -19.86 8.24
CA GLY A 84 -20.10 -19.99 7.33
C GLY A 84 -20.46 -20.10 5.85
N ALA A 85 -21.68 -19.71 5.45
CA ALA A 85 -22.05 -19.70 4.04
C ALA A 85 -21.21 -18.71 3.22
N TRP A 86 -20.92 -19.06 1.96
CA TRP A 86 -20.23 -18.18 1.02
C TRP A 86 -21.01 -16.89 0.81
N THR A 87 -20.33 -15.76 1.04
CA THR A 87 -20.93 -14.42 0.96
C THR A 87 -20.08 -13.53 0.06
N ALA A 88 -20.71 -12.74 -0.82
CA ALA A 88 -20.00 -11.87 -1.74
C ALA A 88 -19.32 -10.69 -1.00
N ALA A 89 -17.98 -10.69 -0.98
CA ALA A 89 -17.16 -9.64 -0.38
C ALA A 89 -16.70 -8.55 -1.37
N ARG A 90 -17.16 -8.61 -2.64
CA ARG A 90 -16.81 -7.62 -3.65
C ARG A 90 -17.39 -6.24 -3.31
N PHE A 91 -16.61 -5.19 -3.53
CA PHE A 91 -17.01 -3.79 -3.40
C PHE A 91 -16.89 -3.09 -4.77
N GLY A 92 -17.98 -2.49 -5.23
CA GLY A 92 -18.11 -2.04 -6.63
C GLY A 92 -18.84 -3.04 -7.51
N GLY A 93 -19.20 -2.60 -8.72
CA GLY A 93 -19.93 -3.38 -9.73
C GLY A 93 -19.20 -4.61 -10.22
#